data_AF-A0A3N5IDB2-F1
#
_entry.id   AF-A0A3N5IDB2-F1
#
_cell.length_a   1.000
_cell.length_b   1.000
_cell.length_c   1.000
_cell.angle_alpha   90.00
_cell.angle_beta   90.00
_cell.angle_gamma   90.00
#
_symmetry.space_group_name_H-M   'P 1'
#
loop_
_entity.id
_entity.type
_entity.pdbx_description
1 polymer ?
#
loop_
_entity_poly.entity_id
_entity_poly.type
_entity_poly.pdbx_seq_one_letter_code
_entity_poly.pdbx_strand_id
1 'polypeptide(L)'
;MLPSPGSGPGGEAAVTAADLGVSLRSLQFTLGQIVKPLVEKRAEALRPLIAGFGWHKGYCPVCGSSPEISFIAEGQRWLRCALCSHHWRFVRLSCPFCENGEQEKLSIYYIDGREQEKAEICEKCGRYLLCIDLRGQLDESVLAVAAIGMMHLDMLAQAKGLLPVAVCSWNAVRSEDLSSVPVGFGSRGFHS
;
A
#
# COMPACT_ATOMS: atom_id res chain seq x y z
N MET A 1 27.12 7.73 -16.19
CA MET A 1 27.51 6.44 -15.61
C MET A 1 26.27 5.82 -14.99
N LEU A 2 25.67 4.84 -15.67
CA LEU A 2 24.55 4.07 -15.14
C LEU A 2 25.12 3.04 -14.15
N PRO A 3 24.48 2.79 -13.00
CA PRO A 3 24.95 1.79 -12.05
C PRO A 3 24.85 0.40 -12.68
N SER A 4 25.84 -0.44 -12.39
CA SER A 4 25.93 -1.83 -12.85
C SER A 4 24.73 -2.67 -12.38
N PRO A 5 24.31 -3.70 -13.13
CA PRO A 5 23.22 -4.60 -12.76
C PRO A 5 23.67 -5.46 -11.57
N GLY A 6 23.47 -4.95 -10.35
CA GLY A 6 23.88 -5.61 -9.11
C GLY A 6 24.11 -4.65 -7.94
N SER A 7 24.33 -3.36 -8.20
CA SER A 7 24.58 -2.35 -7.17
C SER A 7 23.31 -1.57 -6.79
N GLY A 8 22.21 -2.28 -6.56
CA GLY A 8 21.01 -1.72 -5.92
C GLY A 8 20.90 -2.21 -4.48
N PRO A 9 20.11 -1.56 -3.61
CA PRO A 9 19.90 -2.00 -2.22
C PRO A 9 19.41 -3.46 -2.12
N GLY A 10 18.81 -4.01 -3.18
CA GLY A 10 18.41 -5.42 -3.26
C GLY A 10 19.56 -6.41 -3.49
N GLY A 11 20.67 -5.99 -4.10
CA GLY A 11 21.84 -6.85 -4.35
C GLY A 11 22.67 -7.10 -3.09
N GLU A 12 22.88 -6.05 -2.29
CA GLU A 12 23.61 -6.14 -1.03
C GLU A 12 22.83 -6.93 0.03
N ALA A 13 21.51 -6.73 0.12
CA ALA A 13 20.66 -7.52 1.00
C ALA A 13 20.63 -9.01 0.65
N ALA A 14 20.74 -9.36 -0.65
CA ALA A 14 20.79 -10.76 -1.09
C ALA A 14 22.09 -11.46 -0.67
N VAL A 15 23.23 -10.76 -0.76
CA VAL A 15 24.53 -11.27 -0.29
C VAL A 15 24.48 -11.49 1.23
N THR A 16 24.06 -10.48 2.00
CA THR A 16 23.95 -10.58 3.46
C THR A 16 23.00 -11.69 3.90
N ALA A 17 21.88 -11.90 3.19
CA ALA A 17 20.96 -13.00 3.49
C ALA A 17 21.62 -14.37 3.30
N ALA A 18 22.40 -14.54 2.22
CA ALA A 18 23.14 -15.76 1.94
C ALA A 18 24.22 -16.03 3.01
N ASP A 19 24.99 -15.01 3.39
CA ASP A 19 26.04 -15.11 4.41
C ASP A 19 25.49 -15.50 5.79
N LEU A 20 24.29 -15.01 6.13
CA LEU A 20 23.60 -15.34 7.38
C LEU A 20 22.82 -16.67 7.33
N GLY A 21 22.73 -17.32 6.17
CA GLY A 21 21.96 -18.55 5.99
C GLY A 21 20.45 -18.37 6.16
N VAL A 22 19.92 -17.18 5.87
CA VAL A 22 18.48 -16.85 6.01
C VAL A 22 17.86 -16.52 4.66
N SER A 23 16.53 -16.62 4.57
CA SER A 23 15.84 -16.19 3.34
C SER A 23 15.92 -14.66 3.19
N LEU A 24 16.08 -14.17 1.95
CA LEU A 24 16.08 -12.73 1.65
C LEU A 24 14.81 -12.04 2.17
N ARG A 25 13.65 -12.69 2.03
CA ARG A 25 12.38 -12.13 2.53
C ARG A 25 12.37 -12.01 4.06
N SER A 26 12.89 -13.01 4.77
CA SER A 26 13.02 -12.96 6.23
C SER A 26 13.94 -11.81 6.65
N LEU A 27 15.08 -11.65 5.99
CA LEU A 27 16.00 -10.55 6.28
C LEU A 27 15.36 -9.19 6.00
N GLN A 28 14.72 -9.01 4.84
CA GLN A 28 14.02 -7.77 4.47
C GLN A 28 12.89 -7.44 5.46
N PHE A 29 12.12 -8.45 5.87
CA PHE A 29 11.09 -8.30 6.88
C PHE A 29 11.69 -7.82 8.20
N THR A 30 12.69 -8.54 8.73
CA THR A 30 13.33 -8.20 10.02
C THR A 30 13.92 -6.80 9.99
N LEU A 31 14.67 -6.44 8.94
CA LEU A 31 15.23 -5.10 8.78
C LEU A 31 14.12 -4.03 8.72
N GLY A 32 13.05 -4.29 7.97
CA GLY A 32 11.89 -3.41 7.90
C GLY A 32 11.26 -3.19 9.28
N GLN A 33 11.06 -4.26 10.06
CA GLN A 33 10.48 -4.17 11.40
C GLN A 33 11.40 -3.47 12.42
N ILE A 34 12.72 -3.55 12.25
CA ILE A 34 13.68 -2.81 13.09
C ILE A 34 13.66 -1.31 12.74
N VAL A 35 13.63 -0.97 11.45
CA VAL A 35 13.70 0.42 10.98
C VAL A 35 12.39 1.18 11.20
N LYS A 36 11.24 0.52 11.04
CA LYS A 36 9.92 1.14 11.13
C LYS A 36 9.70 1.98 12.40
N PRO A 37 9.88 1.49 13.64
CA PRO A 37 9.65 2.29 14.84
C PRO A 37 10.57 3.52 14.93
N LEU A 38 11.81 3.42 14.42
CA LEU A 38 12.72 4.56 14.39
C LEU A 38 12.22 5.66 13.45
N VAL A 39 11.76 5.27 12.26
CA VAL A 39 11.25 6.21 11.26
C VAL A 39 9.90 6.80 11.70
N GLU A 40 9.03 6.00 12.30
CA GLU A 40 7.77 6.49 12.91
C GLU A 40 8.06 7.51 14.00
N LYS A 41 9.00 7.22 14.91
CA LYS A 41 9.36 8.16 15.97
C LYS A 41 9.94 9.47 15.43
N ARG A 42 10.73 9.40 14.36
CA ARG A 42 11.25 10.60 13.67
C ARG A 42 10.14 11.36 12.96
N ALA A 43 9.19 10.66 12.35
CA ALA A 43 8.04 11.28 11.70
C ALA A 43 7.19 12.09 12.68
N GLU A 44 6.98 11.60 13.91
CA GLU A 44 6.28 12.36 14.97
C GLU A 44 6.89 13.76 15.19
N ALA A 45 8.22 13.87 15.22
CA ALA A 45 8.90 15.15 15.41
C ALA A 45 8.76 16.09 14.21
N LEU A 46 8.54 15.56 13.00
CA LEU A 46 8.38 16.33 11.77
C LEU A 46 6.93 16.76 11.52
N ARG A 47 5.93 16.04 12.05
CA ARG A 47 4.49 16.32 11.85
C ARG A 47 4.11 17.79 12.10
N PRO A 48 4.51 18.45 13.21
CA PRO A 48 4.12 19.84 13.47
C PRO A 48 4.67 20.82 12.42
N LEU A 49 5.85 20.53 11.87
CA LEU A 49 6.52 21.39 10.89
C LEU A 49 5.81 21.38 9.53
N ILE A 50 5.05 20.33 9.23
CA ILE A 50 4.36 20.14 7.94
C ILE A 50 2.83 20.25 8.05
N ALA A 51 2.27 20.46 9.24
CA ALA A 51 0.83 20.47 9.47
C ALA A 51 0.07 21.54 8.66
N GLY A 52 0.72 22.67 8.34
CA GLY A 52 0.15 23.75 7.53
C GLY A 52 0.50 23.67 6.04
N PHE A 53 1.22 22.63 5.60
CA PHE A 53 1.67 22.52 4.22
C PHE A 53 0.53 21.96 3.35
N GLY A 54 0.18 22.69 2.28
CA GLY A 54 -0.79 22.25 1.28
C GLY A 54 -0.22 21.10 0.44
N TRP A 55 -0.25 19.89 0.98
CA TRP A 55 0.28 18.72 0.31
C TRP A 55 -0.78 18.05 -0.57
N HIS A 56 -0.49 17.99 -1.88
CA HIS A 56 -1.41 17.45 -2.89
C HIS A 56 -0.81 16.29 -3.68
N LYS A 57 0.29 15.71 -3.17
CA LYS A 57 0.99 14.61 -3.82
C LYS A 57 0.62 13.26 -3.22
N GLY A 58 0.66 12.23 -4.06
CA GLY A 58 0.28 10.88 -3.67
C GLY A 58 1.31 10.15 -2.81
N TYR A 59 2.55 10.67 -2.71
CA TYR A 59 3.59 10.16 -1.83
C TYR A 59 3.66 10.93 -0.50
N CYS A 60 4.28 10.31 0.51
CA CYS A 60 4.32 10.84 1.87
C CYS A 60 5.17 12.13 1.96
N PRO A 61 4.65 13.22 2.56
CA PRO A 61 5.40 14.46 2.74
C PRO A 61 6.56 14.35 3.73
N VAL A 62 6.58 13.32 4.58
CA VAL A 62 7.61 13.13 5.61
C VAL A 62 8.82 12.38 5.08
N CYS A 63 8.59 11.27 4.36
CA CYS A 63 9.67 10.34 3.98
C CYS A 63 9.70 9.99 2.49
N GLY A 64 8.80 10.53 1.66
CA GLY A 64 8.77 10.27 0.22
C GLY A 64 8.18 8.92 -0.18
N SER A 65 7.85 8.04 0.76
CA SER A 65 7.34 6.69 0.45
C SER A 65 5.89 6.71 -0.03
N SER A 66 5.51 5.69 -0.80
CA SER A 66 4.12 5.46 -1.23
C SER A 66 3.21 5.00 -0.06
N PRO A 67 1.89 5.20 -0.17
CA PRO A 67 0.94 4.72 0.83
C PRO A 67 0.73 3.21 0.74
N GLU A 68 0.55 2.54 1.88
CA GLU A 68 0.17 1.12 1.93
C GLU A 68 -1.34 0.88 1.94
N ILE A 69 -2.10 1.86 2.43
CA ILE A 69 -3.55 1.81 2.53
C ILE A 69 -4.11 3.24 2.49
N SER A 70 -5.34 3.39 2.01
CA SER A 70 -6.15 4.60 2.22
C SER A 70 -7.32 4.34 3.16
N PHE A 71 -7.81 5.39 3.80
CA PHE A 71 -9.01 5.30 4.63
C PHE A 71 -9.90 6.52 4.48
N ILE A 72 -11.20 6.33 4.70
CA ILE A 72 -12.17 7.43 4.73
C ILE A 72 -12.51 7.76 6.18
N ALA A 73 -12.30 9.02 6.54
CA ALA A 73 -12.53 9.60 7.85
C ALA A 73 -13.20 10.95 7.69
N GLU A 74 -14.33 11.16 8.37
CA GLU A 74 -15.09 12.42 8.30
C GLU A 74 -15.39 12.87 6.85
N GLY A 75 -15.67 11.91 5.95
CA GLY A 75 -15.95 12.16 4.54
C GLY A 75 -14.73 12.50 3.68
N GLN A 76 -13.52 12.51 4.25
CA GLN A 76 -12.27 12.81 3.57
C GLN A 76 -11.43 11.55 3.38
N ARG A 77 -10.69 11.49 2.26
CA ARG A 77 -9.73 10.41 2.00
C ARG A 77 -8.37 10.77 2.59
N TRP A 78 -7.83 9.83 3.32
CA TRP A 78 -6.51 9.87 3.92
C TRP A 78 -5.68 8.71 3.38
N LEU A 79 -4.38 8.96 3.28
CA LEU A 79 -3.38 7.97 2.91
C LEU A 79 -2.52 7.68 4.13
N ARG A 80 -2.16 6.40 4.33
CA ARG A 80 -1.22 5.98 5.38
C ARG A 80 0.08 5.48 4.77
N CYS A 81 1.19 6.08 5.20
CA CYS A 81 2.51 5.80 4.66
C CYS A 81 2.97 4.37 4.97
N ALA A 82 3.45 3.62 3.97
CA ALA A 82 3.99 2.28 4.15
C ALA A 82 5.20 2.24 5.11
N LEU A 83 6.05 3.27 5.05
CA LEU A 83 7.26 3.37 5.86
C LEU A 83 7.00 4.02 7.23
N CYS A 84 6.71 5.32 7.26
CA CYS A 84 6.68 6.11 8.50
C CYS A 84 5.31 6.23 9.18
N SER A 85 4.28 5.55 8.64
CA SER A 85 2.89 5.58 9.15
C SER A 85 2.26 6.97 9.29
N HIS A 86 2.84 8.02 8.69
CA HIS A 86 2.23 9.34 8.65
C HIS A 86 0.95 9.32 7.81
N HIS A 87 -0.05 10.08 8.25
CA HIS A 87 -1.32 10.25 7.56
C HIS A 87 -1.41 11.62 6.89
N TRP A 88 -1.86 11.65 5.65
CA TRP A 88 -2.10 12.90 4.93
C TRP A 88 -3.34 12.81 4.05
N ARG A 89 -3.94 13.97 3.79
CA ARG A 89 -5.10 14.07 2.91
C ARG A 89 -4.67 13.93 1.46
N PHE A 90 -5.50 13.25 0.68
CA PHE A 90 -5.33 13.16 -0.76
C PHE A 90 -6.68 13.23 -1.47
N VAL A 91 -6.68 13.69 -2.71
CA VAL A 91 -7.92 13.84 -3.47
C VAL A 91 -8.58 12.47 -3.69
N ARG A 92 -9.90 12.44 -3.53
CA ARG A 92 -10.66 11.18 -3.46
C ARG A 92 -10.69 10.42 -4.78
N LEU A 93 -10.81 11.14 -5.89
CA LEU A 93 -10.94 10.57 -7.24
C LEU A 93 -9.62 10.71 -8.01
N SER A 94 -8.53 10.22 -7.43
CA SER A 94 -7.23 10.15 -8.12
C SER A 94 -6.42 8.95 -7.68
N CYS A 95 -5.61 8.43 -8.60
CA CYS A 95 -4.61 7.42 -8.29
C CYS A 95 -3.45 8.05 -7.50
N PRO A 96 -3.13 7.58 -6.28
CA PRO A 96 -2.02 8.15 -5.50
C PRO A 96 -0.63 7.77 -6.05
N PHE A 97 -0.53 6.90 -7.05
CA PHE A 97 0.74 6.55 -7.67
C PHE A 97 1.08 7.42 -8.87
N CYS A 98 0.19 7.48 -9.87
CA CYS A 98 0.42 8.25 -11.11
C CYS A 98 -0.35 9.57 -11.18
N GLU A 99 -1.07 9.92 -10.11
CA GLU A 99 -1.85 11.17 -9.97
C GLU A 99 -2.94 11.34 -11.05
N ASN A 100 -3.35 10.24 -11.68
CA ASN A 100 -4.43 10.22 -12.66
C ASN A 100 -5.79 10.58 -12.03
N GLY A 101 -6.46 11.60 -12.56
CA GLY A 101 -7.81 12.02 -12.15
C GLY A 101 -8.95 11.64 -13.11
N GLU A 102 -8.65 10.91 -14.19
CA GLU A 102 -9.65 10.40 -15.15
C GLU A 102 -10.50 9.32 -14.45
N GLN A 103 -11.74 9.66 -14.10
CA GLN A 103 -12.61 8.82 -13.25
C GLN A 103 -12.99 7.51 -13.94
N GLU A 104 -13.17 7.55 -15.26
CA GLU A 104 -13.41 6.41 -16.14
C GLU A 104 -12.26 5.40 -16.16
N LYS A 105 -11.09 5.75 -15.64
CA LYS A 105 -9.91 4.87 -15.48
C LYS A 105 -9.68 4.44 -14.03
N LEU A 106 -10.61 4.78 -13.13
CA LEU A 106 -10.59 4.40 -11.72
C LEU A 106 -11.77 3.46 -11.46
N SER A 107 -11.47 2.23 -11.05
CA SER A 107 -12.49 1.24 -10.67
C SER A 107 -12.33 0.86 -9.20
N ILE A 108 -13.42 0.43 -8.59
CA ILE A 108 -13.45 0.00 -7.19
C ILE A 108 -13.97 -1.43 -7.16
N TYR A 109 -13.25 -2.32 -6.47
CA TYR A 109 -13.73 -3.67 -6.17
C TYR A 109 -13.93 -3.83 -4.67
N TYR A 110 -14.96 -4.59 -4.29
CA TYR A 110 -15.24 -4.99 -2.91
C TYR A 110 -15.95 -6.35 -2.94
N ILE A 111 -16.11 -6.96 -1.77
CA ILE A 111 -16.90 -8.18 -1.59
C ILE A 111 -18.28 -7.81 -1.05
N ASP A 112 -19.33 -8.42 -1.59
CA ASP A 112 -20.70 -8.24 -1.10
C ASP A 112 -20.80 -8.44 0.42
N GLY A 113 -21.43 -7.48 1.11
CA GLY A 113 -21.52 -7.45 2.58
C GLY A 113 -20.25 -6.96 3.29
N ARG A 114 -19.23 -6.51 2.55
CA ARG A 114 -18.02 -5.85 3.04
C ARG A 114 -17.70 -4.58 2.25
N GLU A 115 -18.71 -3.79 1.94
CA GLU A 115 -18.61 -2.58 1.12
C GLU A 115 -17.68 -1.51 1.71
N GLN A 116 -17.36 -1.59 3.00
CA GLN A 116 -16.38 -0.72 3.66
C GLN A 116 -14.93 -1.07 3.29
N GLU A 117 -14.65 -2.30 2.83
CA GLU A 117 -13.32 -2.80 2.44
C GLU A 117 -13.22 -2.85 0.91
N LYS A 118 -12.30 -2.08 0.34
CA LYS A 118 -12.24 -1.85 -1.11
C LYS A 118 -10.83 -2.01 -1.65
N ALA A 119 -10.70 -2.43 -2.90
CA ALA A 119 -9.52 -2.24 -3.71
C ALA A 119 -9.81 -1.16 -4.77
N GLU A 120 -9.13 -0.02 -4.67
CA GLU A 120 -9.21 1.07 -5.65
C GLU A 120 -8.15 0.84 -6.73
N ILE A 121 -8.57 0.69 -7.97
CA ILE A 121 -7.74 0.26 -9.10
C ILE A 121 -7.61 1.41 -10.10
N CYS A 122 -6.38 1.62 -10.58
CA CYS A 122 -6.09 2.54 -11.66
C CYS A 122 -5.70 1.77 -12.92
N GLU A 123 -6.58 1.78 -13.92
CA GLU A 123 -6.35 1.12 -15.21
C GLU A 123 -5.21 1.77 -16.00
N LYS A 124 -4.93 3.06 -15.77
CA LYS A 124 -3.87 3.80 -16.46
C LYS A 124 -2.46 3.31 -16.10
N CYS A 125 -2.23 2.96 -14.84
CA CYS A 125 -0.91 2.51 -14.37
C CYS A 125 -0.88 1.05 -13.90
N GLY A 126 -2.01 0.33 -13.96
CA GLY A 126 -2.12 -1.06 -13.56
C GLY A 126 -1.88 -1.28 -12.06
N ARG A 127 -2.16 -0.28 -11.22
CA ARG A 127 -1.94 -0.36 -9.76
C ARG A 127 -3.22 -0.27 -8.96
N TYR A 128 -3.20 -0.87 -7.77
CA TYR A 128 -4.29 -0.81 -6.81
C TYR A 128 -3.83 -0.32 -5.43
N LEU A 129 -4.75 0.28 -4.69
CA LEU A 129 -4.60 0.60 -3.27
C LEU A 129 -5.82 0.09 -2.50
N LEU A 130 -5.58 -0.59 -1.39
CA LEU A 130 -6.67 -0.99 -0.50
C LEU A 130 -7.20 0.23 0.24
N CYS A 131 -8.52 0.30 0.40
CA CYS A 131 -9.22 1.39 1.06
C CYS A 131 -10.21 0.85 2.08
N ILE A 132 -10.23 1.42 3.28
CA ILE A 132 -11.23 1.11 4.32
C ILE A 132 -12.06 2.35 4.69
N ASP A 133 -13.38 2.23 4.70
CA ASP A 133 -14.28 3.31 5.13
C ASP A 133 -14.54 3.22 6.64
N LEU A 134 -13.98 4.16 7.42
CA LEU A 134 -14.00 4.17 8.88
C LEU A 134 -14.92 5.25 9.46
N ARG A 135 -15.95 5.67 8.74
CA ARG A 135 -16.92 6.67 9.24
C ARG A 135 -17.45 6.26 10.62
N GLY A 136 -17.08 7.04 11.65
CA GLY A 136 -17.51 6.85 13.03
C GLY A 136 -16.70 5.87 13.88
N GLN A 137 -15.61 5.27 13.35
CA GLN A 137 -14.79 4.27 14.05
C GLN A 137 -13.28 4.43 13.73
N LEU A 138 -12.71 5.58 14.05
CA LEU A 138 -11.27 5.83 13.90
C LEU A 138 -10.49 5.31 15.11
N ASP A 139 -9.90 4.15 14.95
CA ASP A 139 -8.86 3.62 15.85
C ASP A 139 -7.58 3.39 15.04
N GLU A 140 -6.47 3.99 15.48
CA GLU A 140 -5.16 3.87 14.83
C GLU A 140 -4.67 2.41 14.76
N SER A 141 -5.01 1.61 15.79
CA SER A 141 -4.69 0.18 15.83
C SER A 141 -5.40 -0.60 14.73
N VAL A 142 -6.61 -0.18 14.36
CA VAL A 142 -7.38 -0.77 13.24
C VAL A 142 -6.66 -0.52 11.92
N LEU A 143 -6.09 0.67 11.69
CA LEU A 143 -5.41 0.98 10.42
C LEU A 143 -4.13 0.19 10.19
N ALA A 144 -3.39 -0.14 11.26
CA ALA A 144 -2.17 -0.93 11.17
C ALA A 144 -2.45 -2.38 10.73
N VAL A 145 -3.59 -2.94 11.13
CA VAL A 145 -3.98 -4.33 10.82
C VAL A 145 -4.98 -4.44 9.68
N ALA A 146 -5.70 -3.37 9.33
CA ALA A 146 -6.74 -3.37 8.30
C ALA A 146 -6.22 -3.87 6.95
N ALA A 147 -5.01 -3.47 6.57
CA ALA A 147 -4.39 -3.91 5.33
C ALA A 147 -4.20 -5.45 5.27
N ILE A 148 -3.80 -6.05 6.40
CA ILE A 148 -3.67 -7.51 6.55
C ILE A 148 -5.05 -8.18 6.54
N GLY A 149 -6.05 -7.58 7.20
CA GLY A 149 -7.44 -8.07 7.17
C GLY A 149 -8.03 -8.12 5.75
N MET A 150 -7.60 -7.20 4.89
CA MET A 150 -7.99 -7.11 3.49
C MET A 150 -7.06 -7.88 2.52
N MET A 151 -6.17 -8.75 3.03
CA MET A 151 -5.23 -9.54 2.20
C MET A 151 -5.93 -10.36 1.11
N HIS A 152 -7.18 -10.75 1.33
CA HIS A 152 -7.99 -11.45 0.33
C HIS A 152 -8.25 -10.59 -0.93
N LEU A 153 -8.53 -9.29 -0.77
CA LEU A 153 -8.66 -8.34 -1.89
C LEU A 153 -7.31 -8.10 -2.58
N ASP A 154 -6.24 -8.03 -1.79
CA ASP A 154 -4.88 -7.88 -2.28
C ASP A 154 -4.49 -9.05 -3.22
N MET A 155 -4.69 -10.29 -2.77
CA MET A 155 -4.43 -11.49 -3.57
C MET A 155 -5.28 -11.53 -4.85
N LEU A 156 -6.56 -11.16 -4.78
CA LEU A 156 -7.43 -11.11 -5.95
C LEU A 156 -6.96 -10.07 -6.97
N ALA A 157 -6.52 -8.88 -6.51
CA ALA A 157 -5.99 -7.83 -7.39
C ALA A 157 -4.68 -8.28 -8.05
N GLN A 158 -3.76 -8.85 -7.28
CA GLN A 158 -2.49 -9.36 -7.82
C GLN A 158 -2.68 -10.53 -8.80
N ALA A 159 -3.65 -11.43 -8.54
CA ALA A 159 -3.98 -12.52 -9.45
C ALA A 159 -4.53 -12.01 -10.80
N LYS A 160 -5.09 -10.80 -10.83
CA LYS A 160 -5.50 -10.10 -12.08
C LYS A 160 -4.34 -9.37 -12.77
N GLY A 161 -3.11 -9.50 -12.27
CA GLY A 161 -1.92 -8.86 -12.84
C GLY A 161 -1.72 -7.40 -12.43
N LEU A 162 -2.46 -6.91 -11.43
CA LEU A 162 -2.29 -5.56 -10.89
C LEU A 162 -1.16 -5.53 -9.85
N LEU A 163 -0.51 -4.38 -9.71
CA LEU A 163 0.55 -4.18 -8.72
C LEU A 163 0.06 -3.29 -7.56
N PRO A 164 0.45 -3.55 -6.30
CA PRO A 164 0.12 -2.64 -5.22
C PRO A 164 0.83 -1.28 -5.40
N VAL A 165 0.24 -0.22 -4.89
CA VAL A 165 0.88 1.11 -4.85
C VAL A 165 2.17 1.09 -4.05
N ALA A 166 2.21 0.35 -2.93
CA ALA A 166 3.41 0.08 -2.17
C ALA A 166 3.59 -1.43 -1.97
N VAL A 167 4.80 -1.93 -2.23
CA VAL A 167 5.18 -3.29 -1.83
C VAL A 167 5.59 -3.25 -0.36
N CYS A 168 4.82 -3.95 0.46
CA CYS A 168 5.02 -4.15 1.88
C CYS A 168 5.33 -5.62 2.16
N SER A 169 5.83 -5.92 3.35
CA SER A 169 6.15 -7.30 3.72
C SER A 169 4.93 -8.23 3.73
N TRP A 170 3.73 -7.68 3.90
CA TRP A 170 2.48 -8.43 3.98
C TRP A 170 1.81 -8.69 2.63
N ASN A 171 2.17 -7.96 1.56
CA ASN A 171 1.60 -8.13 0.21
C ASN A 171 2.62 -8.61 -0.84
N ALA A 172 3.79 -9.09 -0.41
CA ALA A 172 4.77 -9.73 -1.29
C ALA A 172 4.38 -11.18 -1.60
N VAL A 173 3.27 -11.39 -2.33
CA VAL A 173 2.72 -12.72 -2.65
C VAL A 173 3.61 -13.43 -3.69
N ARG A 174 3.77 -14.76 -3.58
CA ARG A 174 4.54 -15.54 -4.58
C ARG A 174 3.69 -15.77 -5.83
N SER A 175 4.32 -15.83 -6.99
CA SER A 175 3.63 -16.15 -8.26
C SER A 175 2.93 -17.51 -8.23
N GLU A 176 3.51 -18.49 -7.54
CA GLU A 176 2.92 -19.83 -7.35
C GLU A 176 1.59 -19.75 -6.58
N ASP A 177 1.54 -18.96 -5.51
CA ASP A 177 0.33 -18.79 -4.71
C ASP A 177 -0.79 -18.11 -5.53
N LEU A 178 -0.43 -17.12 -6.35
CA LEU A 178 -1.36 -16.41 -7.23
C LEU A 178 -1.97 -17.31 -8.31
N SER A 179 -1.25 -18.32 -8.77
CA SER A 179 -1.73 -19.26 -9.81
C SER A 179 -2.92 -20.11 -9.36
N SER A 180 -3.07 -20.28 -8.04
CA SER A 180 -4.18 -21.03 -7.43
C SER A 180 -5.42 -20.19 -7.17
N VAL A 181 -5.33 -18.85 -7.29
CA VAL A 181 -6.43 -17.95 -7.00
C VAL A 181 -7.45 -18.01 -8.14
N PRO A 182 -8.73 -18.34 -7.88
CA PRO A 182 -9.74 -18.39 -8.92
C PRO A 182 -10.04 -16.99 -9.41
N VAL A 183 -9.46 -16.61 -10.56
CA VAL A 183 -9.67 -15.31 -11.20
C VAL A 183 -11.08 -15.22 -11.82
N GLY A 184 -11.77 -16.36 -11.95
CA GLY A 184 -13.13 -16.49 -12.46
C GLY A 184 -14.17 -16.68 -11.36
N PHE A 185 -14.56 -15.61 -10.68
CA PHE A 185 -15.89 -15.51 -10.09
C PHE A 185 -16.66 -14.43 -10.84
N GLY A 186 -17.81 -14.83 -11.36
CA GLY A 186 -18.62 -14.03 -12.27
C GLY A 186 -19.04 -12.68 -11.69
N SER A 187 -19.61 -11.87 -12.58
CA SER A 187 -20.27 -10.58 -12.43
C SER A 187 -21.40 -10.48 -11.37
N ARG A 188 -21.37 -11.30 -10.31
CA ARG A 188 -22.37 -11.39 -9.24
C ARG A 188 -21.81 -11.19 -7.83
N GLY A 189 -20.65 -10.54 -7.70
CA GLY A 189 -20.13 -10.09 -6.40
C GLY A 189 -19.06 -9.00 -6.51
N PHE A 190 -19.05 -8.31 -7.65
CA PHE A 190 -18.10 -7.26 -7.99
C PHE A 190 -18.89 -6.16 -8.69
N HIS A 191 -19.17 -5.08 -7.98
CA HIS A 191 -19.78 -3.90 -8.56
C HIS A 191 -18.69 -2.86 -8.84
N SER A 192 -18.67 -2.36 -10.08
CA SER A 192 -17.96 -1.14 -10.49
C SER A 192 -18.61 0.10 -9.89
#